data_AF-A0AA37CBM8-F1
#
_entry.id   AF-A0AA37CBM8-F1
#
_cell.length_a   1.000
_cell.length_b   1.000
_cell.length_c   1.000
_cell.angle_alpha   90.00
_cell.angle_beta   90.00
_cell.angle_gamma   90.00
#
_symmetry.space_group_name_H-M   'P 1'
#
loop_
_entity.id
_entity.type
_entity.pdbx_description
1 polymer ?
#
loop_
_entity_poly.entity_id
_entity_poly.type
_entity_poly.pdbx_seq_one_letter_code
_entity_poly.pdbx_strand_id
1 'polypeptide(L)'
;MNLDELAIEYYHSALELAQKSLIAGLTVSGIAYLSAINGKHESPYLIPILEIETASFNYFSIALLTLFITCGALCAHGINKAIENWKSVADKEISIRLLQAPNILISGTIVHSLLYGFLFMVGASLSEIIFEVTGWKSLAVGSLISLPYYVALSFASRLKRMNRL
;
A
#
# COMPACT_ATOMS: atom_id res chain seq x y z
N MET A 1 -28.23 18.05 0.25
CA MET A 1 -26.92 17.66 0.80
C MET A 1 -26.05 18.89 0.81
N ASN A 2 -25.51 19.25 1.98
CA ASN A 2 -24.61 20.37 2.14
C ASN A 2 -23.25 20.05 1.48
N LEU A 3 -22.52 21.07 1.03
CA LEU A 3 -21.17 20.90 0.46
C LEU A 3 -20.22 20.25 1.48
N ASP A 4 -20.35 20.60 2.76
CA ASP A 4 -19.56 19.97 3.83
C ASP A 4 -19.92 18.48 4.00
N GLU A 5 -21.20 18.11 3.93
CA GLU A 5 -21.64 16.70 4.01
C GLU A 5 -21.06 15.87 2.86
N LEU A 6 -21.08 16.42 1.65
CA LEU A 6 -20.48 15.79 0.46
C LEU A 6 -18.97 15.61 0.64
N ALA A 7 -18.27 16.62 1.14
CA ALA A 7 -16.83 16.56 1.40
C ALA A 7 -16.48 15.52 2.47
N ILE A 8 -17.29 15.40 3.52
CA ILE A 8 -17.13 14.38 4.58
C ILE A 8 -17.31 12.97 4.01
N GLU A 9 -18.36 12.75 3.20
CA GLU A 9 -18.62 11.44 2.58
C GLU A 9 -17.48 11.02 1.65
N TYR A 10 -16.98 11.94 0.82
CA TYR A 10 -15.85 11.68 -0.05
C TYR A 10 -14.53 11.52 0.71
N TYR A 11 -14.35 12.19 1.85
CA TYR A 11 -13.23 11.94 2.75
C TYR A 11 -13.24 10.49 3.23
N HIS A 12 -14.36 10.02 3.79
CA HIS A 12 -14.48 8.66 4.29
C HIS A 12 -14.29 7.61 3.18
N SER A 13 -14.93 7.82 2.03
CA SER A 13 -14.82 6.92 0.89
C SER A 13 -13.39 6.81 0.37
N ALA A 14 -12.68 7.93 0.25
CA ALA A 14 -11.29 7.97 -0.19
C ALA A 14 -10.34 7.31 0.82
N LEU A 15 -10.58 7.55 2.11
CA LEU A 15 -9.80 6.96 3.20
C LEU A 15 -10.03 5.45 3.31
N GLU A 16 -11.25 4.98 3.07
CA GLU A 16 -11.59 3.55 3.02
C GLU A 16 -10.93 2.86 1.82
N LEU A 17 -10.99 3.47 0.63
CA LEU A 17 -10.28 2.97 -0.56
C LEU A 17 -8.78 2.82 -0.25
N ALA A 18 -8.16 3.84 0.34
CA ALA A 18 -6.75 3.81 0.66
C ALA A 18 -6.38 2.68 1.63
N GLN A 19 -7.19 2.45 2.67
CA GLN A 19 -6.95 1.37 3.63
C GLN A 19 -7.16 0.00 3.00
N LYS A 20 -8.22 -0.18 2.20
CA LYS A 20 -8.47 -1.44 1.48
C LYS A 20 -7.32 -1.77 0.54
N SER A 21 -6.82 -0.78 -0.20
CA SER A 21 -5.66 -0.94 -1.09
C SER A 21 -4.38 -1.26 -0.32
N LEU A 22 -4.15 -0.64 0.86
CA LEU A 22 -3.01 -0.99 1.70
C LEU A 22 -3.09 -2.45 2.18
N ILE A 23 -4.25 -2.87 2.68
CA ILE A 23 -4.47 -4.24 3.17
C ILE A 23 -4.30 -5.25 2.03
N ALA A 24 -4.89 -5.00 0.87
CA ALA A 24 -4.71 -5.84 -0.32
C ALA A 24 -3.23 -5.93 -0.71
N GLY A 25 -2.49 -4.82 -0.67
CA GLY A 25 -1.05 -4.78 -0.86
C GLY A 25 -0.27 -5.66 0.12
N LEU A 26 -0.63 -5.61 1.41
CA LEU A 26 -0.04 -6.47 2.44
C LEU A 26 -0.38 -7.95 2.21
N THR A 27 -1.60 -8.27 1.76
CA THR A 27 -1.98 -9.64 1.40
C THR A 27 -1.14 -10.16 0.23
N VAL A 28 -1.02 -9.37 -0.85
CA VAL A 28 -0.14 -9.69 -1.99
C VAL A 28 1.30 -9.88 -1.53
N SER A 29 1.76 -9.04 -0.60
CA SER A 29 3.10 -9.13 -0.03
C SER A 29 3.32 -10.42 0.77
N GLY A 30 2.32 -10.84 1.56
CA GLY A 30 2.34 -12.11 2.27
C GLY A 30 2.42 -13.30 1.32
N ILE A 31 1.63 -13.29 0.25
CA ILE A 31 1.65 -14.34 -0.80
C ILE A 31 3.02 -14.36 -1.51
N ALA A 32 3.56 -13.20 -1.87
CA ALA A 32 4.87 -13.07 -2.50
C ALA A 32 5.99 -13.64 -1.61
N TYR A 33 6.00 -13.27 -0.33
CA TYR A 33 6.98 -13.76 0.63
C TYR A 33 6.91 -15.28 0.83
N LEU A 34 5.70 -15.83 0.98
CA LEU A 34 5.49 -17.27 1.13
C LEU A 34 5.92 -18.04 -0.12
N SER A 35 5.65 -17.47 -1.30
CA SER A 35 6.02 -18.08 -2.57
C SER A 35 7.53 -18.07 -2.80
N ALA A 36 8.22 -17.01 -2.39
CA ALA A 36 9.68 -16.92 -2.47
C ALA A 36 10.42 -17.87 -1.52
N ILE A 37 9.85 -18.20 -0.35
CA ILE A 37 10.53 -19.01 0.69
C ILE A 37 10.16 -20.49 0.63
N ASN A 38 8.89 -20.82 0.39
CA ASN A 38 8.39 -22.21 0.42
C ASN A 38 8.19 -22.83 -0.97
N GLY A 39 8.38 -22.05 -2.04
CA GLY A 39 8.17 -22.52 -3.39
C GLY A 39 9.20 -23.56 -3.83
N LYS A 40 8.76 -24.77 -4.22
CA LYS A 40 9.54 -25.59 -5.15
C LYS A 40 9.44 -24.90 -6.51
N HIS A 41 10.54 -24.37 -7.01
CA HIS A 41 10.60 -23.56 -8.25
C HIS A 41 10.50 -24.42 -9.52
N GLU A 42 9.81 -25.55 -9.45
CA GLU A 42 9.67 -26.53 -10.53
C GLU A 42 8.34 -26.30 -11.25
N SER A 43 8.30 -26.55 -12.57
CA SER A 43 7.09 -26.42 -13.37
C SER A 43 6.32 -27.75 -13.37
N PRO A 44 4.99 -27.75 -13.15
CA PRO A 44 4.12 -26.60 -12.84
C PRO A 44 4.30 -26.09 -11.41
N TYR A 45 4.21 -24.76 -11.22
CA TYR A 45 4.36 -24.14 -9.90
C TYR A 45 3.01 -24.07 -9.20
N LEU A 46 2.88 -24.74 -8.06
CA LEU A 46 1.70 -24.70 -7.21
C LEU A 46 1.82 -23.55 -6.19
N ILE A 47 0.88 -22.62 -6.21
CA ILE A 47 0.85 -21.51 -5.25
C ILE A 47 0.57 -22.08 -3.86
N PRO A 48 1.49 -21.93 -2.88
CA PRO A 48 1.23 -22.40 -1.53
C PRO A 48 -0.02 -21.70 -0.98
N ILE A 49 -0.95 -22.48 -0.41
CA ILE A 49 -2.26 -22.10 0.18
C ILE A 49 -3.44 -22.04 -0.80
N LEU A 50 -3.25 -21.64 -2.06
CA LEU A 50 -4.36 -21.47 -3.01
C LEU A 50 -4.62 -22.70 -3.90
N GLU A 51 -3.70 -23.68 -3.90
CA GLU A 51 -3.78 -24.89 -4.75
C GLU A 51 -3.97 -24.59 -6.25
N ILE A 52 -3.67 -23.36 -6.68
CA ILE A 52 -3.71 -22.94 -8.07
C ILE A 52 -2.37 -23.30 -8.70
N GLU A 53 -2.42 -24.05 -9.80
CA GLU A 53 -1.26 -24.33 -10.64
C GLU A 53 -1.03 -23.19 -11.63
N THR A 54 0.22 -22.75 -11.71
CA THR A 54 0.66 -21.76 -12.69
C THR A 54 1.71 -22.38 -13.61
N ALA A 55 1.65 -21.99 -14.88
CA ALA A 55 2.57 -22.50 -15.90
C ALA A 55 4.03 -22.09 -15.65
N SER A 56 4.27 -21.03 -14.88
CA SER A 56 5.62 -20.58 -14.50
C SER A 56 5.57 -19.70 -13.26
N PHE A 57 6.53 -19.91 -12.35
CA PHE A 57 6.79 -19.04 -11.21
C PHE A 57 7.06 -17.59 -11.62
N ASN A 58 7.70 -17.36 -12.77
CA ASN A 58 8.01 -16.01 -13.26
C ASN A 58 6.74 -15.23 -13.63
N TYR A 59 5.79 -15.86 -14.32
CA TYR A 59 4.51 -15.22 -14.65
C TYR A 59 3.70 -14.89 -13.39
N PHE A 60 3.72 -15.78 -12.41
CA PHE A 60 3.09 -15.55 -11.12
C PHE A 60 3.73 -14.37 -10.36
N SER A 61 5.05 -14.31 -10.30
CA SER A 61 5.79 -13.19 -9.69
C SER A 61 5.51 -11.85 -10.38
N ILE A 62 5.42 -11.83 -11.71
CA ILE A 62 5.04 -10.61 -12.47
C ILE A 62 3.62 -10.16 -12.13
N ALA A 63 2.67 -11.10 -12.02
CA ALA A 63 1.30 -10.78 -11.63
C ALA A 63 1.24 -10.20 -10.20
N LEU A 64 1.97 -10.82 -9.25
CA LEU A 64 2.08 -10.31 -7.88
C LEU A 64 2.71 -8.91 -7.84
N LEU A 65 3.77 -8.67 -8.62
CA LEU A 65 4.40 -7.36 -8.71
C LEU A 65 3.45 -6.29 -9.25
N THR A 66 2.69 -6.63 -10.29
CA THR A 66 1.71 -5.73 -10.89
C THR A 66 0.60 -5.38 -9.90
N LEU A 67 0.08 -6.38 -9.18
CA LEU A 67 -0.93 -6.18 -8.13
C LEU A 67 -0.38 -5.34 -6.98
N PHE A 68 0.87 -5.59 -6.57
CA PHE A 68 1.55 -4.83 -5.51
C PHE A 68 1.67 -3.35 -5.88
N ILE A 69 2.20 -3.03 -7.07
CA ILE A 69 2.34 -1.64 -7.54
C ILE A 69 0.97 -0.96 -7.64
N THR A 70 -0.03 -1.66 -8.20
CA THR A 70 -1.39 -1.14 -8.36
C THR A 70 -2.03 -0.82 -7.01
N CYS A 71 -1.89 -1.71 -6.03
CA CYS A 71 -2.36 -1.48 -4.67
C CYS A 71 -1.68 -0.26 -4.03
N GLY A 72 -0.38 -0.09 -4.22
CA GLY A 72 0.35 1.09 -3.76
C GLY A 72 -0.14 2.38 -4.41
N ALA A 73 -0.37 2.37 -5.73
CA ALA A 73 -0.87 3.52 -6.47
C ALA A 73 -2.29 3.92 -6.04
N LEU A 74 -3.19 2.95 -5.87
CA LEU A 74 -4.54 3.19 -5.36
C LEU A 74 -4.52 3.71 -3.92
N CYS A 75 -3.62 3.20 -3.08
CA CYS A 75 -3.44 3.68 -1.71
C CYS A 75 -3.00 5.16 -1.69
N ALA A 76 -1.99 5.51 -2.51
CA ALA A 76 -1.51 6.88 -2.64
C ALA A 76 -2.60 7.82 -3.18
N HIS A 77 -3.34 7.38 -4.20
CA HIS A 77 -4.45 8.13 -4.76
C HIS A 77 -5.55 8.39 -3.73
N GLY A 78 -5.99 7.35 -3.01
CA GLY A 78 -7.02 7.47 -1.98
C GLY A 78 -6.62 8.41 -0.85
N ILE A 79 -5.36 8.35 -0.37
CA ILE A 79 -4.87 9.31 0.64
C ILE A 79 -4.84 10.74 0.10
N ASN A 80 -4.36 10.94 -1.12
CA ASN A 80 -4.34 12.28 -1.70
C ASN A 80 -5.76 12.86 -1.82
N LYS A 81 -6.72 12.05 -2.27
CA LYS A 81 -8.14 12.46 -2.33
C LYS A 81 -8.74 12.72 -0.95
N ALA A 82 -8.42 11.90 0.05
CA ALA A 82 -8.85 12.15 1.42
C ALA A 82 -8.32 13.51 1.92
N ILE A 83 -7.05 13.84 1.66
CA ILE A 83 -6.47 15.14 2.05
C ILE A 83 -7.17 16.31 1.33
N GLU A 84 -7.45 16.19 0.03
CA GLU A 84 -8.16 17.21 -0.74
C GLU A 84 -9.57 17.46 -0.18
N ASN A 85 -10.33 16.39 0.07
CA ASN A 85 -11.69 16.49 0.63
C ASN A 85 -11.69 17.04 2.06
N TRP A 86 -10.75 16.59 2.90
CA TRP A 86 -10.59 17.10 4.27
C TRP A 86 -10.34 18.62 4.30
N LYS A 87 -9.50 19.14 3.39
CA LYS A 87 -9.22 20.58 3.27
C LYS A 87 -10.42 21.39 2.76
N SER A 88 -11.37 20.75 2.08
CA SER A 88 -12.56 21.42 1.55
C SER A 88 -13.68 21.61 2.58
N VAL A 89 -13.61 20.94 3.73
CA VAL A 89 -14.56 21.11 4.83
C VAL A 89 -14.35 22.48 5.47
N ALA A 90 -15.36 23.34 5.42
CA ALA A 90 -15.27 24.72 5.92
C ALA A 90 -15.28 24.78 7.45
N ASP A 91 -16.04 23.90 8.10
CA ASP A 91 -16.12 23.82 9.55
C ASP A 91 -14.86 23.18 10.15
N LYS A 92 -14.12 23.99 10.92
CA LYS A 92 -12.88 23.56 11.57
C LYS A 92 -13.09 22.45 12.60
N GLU A 93 -14.19 22.47 13.35
CA GLU A 93 -14.46 21.46 14.36
C GLU A 93 -14.72 20.10 13.71
N ILE A 94 -15.52 20.08 12.64
CA ILE A 94 -15.77 18.87 11.85
C ILE A 94 -14.45 18.37 11.25
N SER A 95 -13.68 19.26 10.62
CA SER A 95 -12.40 18.94 10.00
C SER A 95 -11.42 18.28 10.98
N ILE A 96 -11.32 18.76 12.23
CA ILE A 96 -10.47 18.14 13.26
C ILE A 96 -10.99 16.75 13.66
N ARG A 97 -12.31 16.59 13.82
CA ARG A 97 -12.90 15.28 14.18
C ARG A 97 -12.67 14.22 13.10
N LEU A 98 -12.66 14.59 11.83
CA LEU A 98 -12.36 13.65 10.73
C LEU A 98 -10.97 13.02 10.84
N LEU A 99 -10.00 13.73 11.45
CA LEU A 99 -8.64 13.23 11.67
C LEU A 99 -8.53 12.20 12.80
N GLN A 100 -9.62 11.97 13.53
CA GLN A 100 -9.70 10.96 14.59
C GLN A 100 -10.31 9.64 14.11
N ALA A 101 -10.69 9.56 12.81
CA ALA A 101 -11.26 8.35 12.23
C ALA A 101 -10.30 7.15 12.39
N PRO A 102 -10.80 5.97 12.82
CA PRO A 102 -9.97 4.79 13.02
C PRO A 102 -9.50 4.26 11.66
N ASN A 103 -8.22 4.50 11.36
CA ASN A 103 -7.60 4.04 10.11
C ASN A 103 -6.10 3.79 10.28
N ILE A 104 -5.58 2.70 9.72
CA ILE A 104 -4.14 2.35 9.79
C ILE A 104 -3.28 3.47 9.21
N LEU A 105 -3.76 4.19 8.20
CA LEU A 105 -3.05 5.30 7.59
C LEU A 105 -2.97 6.51 8.52
N ILE A 106 -3.90 6.67 9.48
CA ILE A 106 -3.88 7.72 10.52
C ILE A 106 -3.08 7.25 11.77
N SER A 107 -2.43 6.09 11.70
CA SER A 107 -1.54 5.59 12.76
C SER A 107 -0.24 6.41 12.89
N GLY A 108 0.54 6.13 13.94
CA GLY A 108 1.77 6.89 14.23
C GLY A 108 2.90 6.60 13.25
N THR A 109 3.88 7.50 13.17
CA THR A 109 5.05 7.37 12.29
C THR A 109 5.78 6.05 12.45
N ILE A 110 5.84 5.48 13.67
CA ILE A 110 6.47 4.18 13.93
C ILE A 110 5.79 3.06 13.12
N VAL A 111 4.45 3.03 13.11
CA VAL A 111 3.67 2.02 12.36
C VAL A 111 3.91 2.20 10.86
N HIS A 112 3.91 3.44 10.37
CA HIS A 112 4.21 3.74 8.97
C HIS A 112 5.61 3.29 8.55
N SER A 113 6.64 3.54 9.38
CA SER A 113 8.00 3.11 9.09
C SER A 113 8.13 1.59 9.02
N LEU A 114 7.49 0.86 9.95
CA LEU A 114 7.47 -0.60 9.95
C LEU A 114 6.75 -1.16 8.72
N LEU A 115 5.57 -0.61 8.38
CA LEU A 115 4.82 -1.00 7.19
C LEU A 115 5.63 -0.75 5.92
N TYR A 116 6.24 0.44 5.79
CA TYR A 116 7.05 0.75 4.63
C TYR A 116 8.27 -0.17 4.52
N GLY A 117 8.97 -0.44 5.63
CA GLY A 117 10.12 -1.34 5.64
C GLY A 117 9.77 -2.74 5.14
N PHE A 118 8.63 -3.27 5.57
CA PHE A 118 8.13 -4.57 5.09
C PHE A 118 7.80 -4.53 3.58
N LEU A 119 7.04 -3.53 3.14
CA LEU A 119 6.66 -3.37 1.73
C LEU A 119 7.89 -3.16 0.82
N PHE A 120 8.87 -2.41 1.29
CA PHE A 120 10.16 -2.21 0.62
C PHE A 120 10.92 -3.52 0.45
N MET A 121 11.04 -4.31 1.53
CA MET A 121 11.71 -5.61 1.49
C MET A 121 11.06 -6.54 0.45
N VAL A 122 9.73 -6.62 0.44
CA VAL A 122 9.00 -7.44 -0.53
C VAL A 122 9.19 -6.93 -1.96
N GLY A 123 9.13 -5.62 -2.18
CA GLY A 123 9.40 -5.02 -3.48
C GLY A 123 10.81 -5.32 -3.98
N ALA A 124 11.82 -5.26 -3.09
CA ALA A 124 13.19 -5.64 -3.40
C ALA A 124 13.29 -7.13 -3.75
N SER A 125 12.74 -8.03 -2.94
CA SER A 125 12.78 -9.48 -3.19
C SER A 125 12.09 -9.88 -4.50
N LEU A 126 10.93 -9.30 -4.81
CA LEU A 126 10.26 -9.53 -6.10
C LEU A 126 11.11 -9.02 -7.27
N SER A 127 11.84 -7.91 -7.08
CA SER A 127 12.74 -7.37 -8.10
C SER A 127 13.92 -8.28 -8.38
N GLU A 128 14.49 -8.90 -7.34
CA GLU A 128 15.59 -9.89 -7.49
C GLU A 128 15.13 -11.09 -8.33
N ILE A 129 13.93 -11.60 -8.05
CA ILE A 129 13.35 -12.75 -8.75
C ILE A 129 13.04 -12.42 -10.21
N ILE A 130 12.47 -11.24 -10.50
CA ILE A 130 11.94 -10.92 -11.83
C ILE A 130 13.01 -10.36 -12.77
N PHE A 131 13.91 -9.52 -12.25
CA PHE A 131 14.90 -8.81 -13.07
C PHE A 131 16.32 -9.39 -12.94
N GLU A 132 16.50 -10.45 -12.13
CA GLU A 132 17.81 -11.07 -11.86
C GLU A 132 18.86 -10.05 -11.36
N VAL A 133 18.40 -8.97 -10.74
CA VAL A 133 19.26 -7.93 -10.15
C VAL A 133 19.60 -8.30 -8.72
N THR A 134 20.86 -8.15 -8.31
CA THR A 134 21.30 -8.46 -6.94
C THR A 134 21.99 -7.27 -6.27
N GLY A 135 22.06 -7.29 -4.94
CA GLY A 135 22.77 -6.29 -4.14
C GLY A 135 22.14 -4.90 -4.21
N TRP A 136 22.93 -3.86 -4.45
CA TRP A 136 22.41 -2.48 -4.43
C TRP A 136 21.38 -2.18 -5.54
N LYS A 137 21.45 -2.91 -6.67
CA LYS A 137 20.50 -2.73 -7.79
C LYS A 137 19.09 -3.17 -7.42
N SER A 138 18.95 -4.26 -6.66
CA SER A 138 17.65 -4.74 -6.19
C SER A 138 17.03 -3.78 -5.17
N LEU A 139 17.86 -3.16 -4.33
CA LEU A 139 17.42 -2.10 -3.42
C LEU A 139 16.89 -0.88 -4.19
N ALA A 140 17.58 -0.44 -5.24
CA ALA A 140 17.15 0.70 -6.05
C ALA A 140 15.83 0.44 -6.79
N VAL A 141 15.67 -0.74 -7.40
CA VAL A 141 14.43 -1.14 -8.07
C VAL A 141 13.31 -1.34 -7.05
N GLY A 142 13.59 -1.98 -5.91
CA GLY A 142 12.66 -2.14 -4.80
C GLY A 142 12.16 -0.81 -4.24
N SER A 143 13.03 0.21 -4.13
CA SER A 143 12.63 1.58 -3.77
C SER A 143 11.65 2.16 -4.78
N LEU A 144 11.91 1.99 -6.08
CA LEU A 144 11.03 2.51 -7.13
C LEU A 144 9.66 1.83 -7.10
N ILE A 145 9.64 0.51 -6.93
CA ILE A 145 8.42 -0.30 -6.91
C ILE A 145 7.57 -0.03 -5.66
N SER A 146 8.22 0.18 -4.51
CA SER A 146 7.56 0.52 -3.24
C SER A 146 7.26 2.01 -3.08
N LEU A 147 7.70 2.86 -4.01
CA LEU A 147 7.51 4.31 -3.96
C LEU A 147 6.06 4.75 -3.76
N PRO A 148 5.04 4.15 -4.41
CA PRO A 148 3.66 4.54 -4.19
C PRO A 148 3.21 4.36 -2.72
N TYR A 149 3.68 3.30 -2.05
CA TYR A 149 3.41 3.09 -0.63
C TYR A 149 4.13 4.12 0.24
N TYR A 150 5.38 4.47 -0.09
CA TYR A 150 6.10 5.54 0.59
C TYR A 150 5.33 6.86 0.53
N VAL A 151 4.83 7.23 -0.65
CA VAL A 151 4.06 8.45 -0.87
C VAL A 151 2.78 8.42 -0.04
N ALA A 152 2.01 7.33 -0.09
CA ALA A 152 0.79 7.17 0.67
C ALA A 152 1.01 7.34 2.18
N LEU A 153 1.99 6.64 2.74
CA LEU A 153 2.32 6.68 4.17
C LEU A 153 2.88 8.05 4.59
N SER A 154 3.70 8.68 3.74
CA SER A 154 4.24 10.02 3.99
C SER A 154 3.14 11.08 4.05
N PHE A 155 2.17 11.01 3.14
CA PHE A 155 1.03 11.92 3.11
C PHE A 155 0.11 11.69 4.30
N ALA A 156 -0.16 10.44 4.66
CA ALA A 156 -0.97 10.12 5.83
C ALA A 156 -0.30 10.54 7.14
N SER A 157 1.03 10.42 7.25
CA SER A 157 1.80 10.93 8.39
C SER A 157 1.69 12.46 8.53
N ARG A 158 1.67 13.20 7.41
CA ARG A 158 1.44 14.65 7.43
C ARG A 158 0.04 14.98 7.94
N LEU A 159 -0.98 14.27 7.47
CA LEU A 159 -2.37 14.43 7.93
C LEU A 159 -2.48 14.26 9.46
N LYS A 160 -1.81 13.26 10.04
CA LYS A 160 -1.77 13.07 11.49
C LYS A 160 -1.08 14.21 12.25
N ARG A 161 0.01 14.79 11.71
CA ARG A 161 0.68 15.92 12.38
C ARG A 161 -0.24 17.14 12.46
N MET A 162 -1.10 17.32 11.47
CA MET A 162 -2.09 18.41 11.47
C MET A 162 -3.18 18.22 12.54
N ASN A 163 -3.44 17.00 13.01
CA ASN A 163 -4.33 16.73 14.16
C ASN A 163 -3.72 17.15 15.51
N ARG A 164 -2.42 17.48 15.56
CA ARG A 164 -1.75 17.92 16.80
C ARG A 164 -1.63 19.45 16.91
N LEU A 165 -2.10 20.18 15.90
CA LEU A 165 -2.11 21.65 15.82
C LEU A 165 -3.54 22.15 16.02
#